data_AF-A0A348NRQ9-F1
#
_entry.id   AF-A0A348NRQ9-F1
#
_cell.length_a   1.000
_cell.length_b   1.000
_cell.length_c   1.000
_cell.angle_alpha   90.00
_cell.angle_beta   90.00
_cell.angle_gamma   90.00
#
_symmetry.space_group_name_H-M   'P 1'
#
loop_
_entity.id
_entity.type
_entity.pdbx_description
1 polymer ?
#
loop_
_entity_poly.entity_id
_entity_poly.type
_entity_poly.pdbx_seq_one_letter_code
_entity_poly.pdbx_strand_id
1 'polypeptide(L)'
;EYIPATDDEAMQALRLLSRTEGIIPAIESAHALAGALRIGQQLGPGGVIVVCLSGRGDKDMDTAARYFELYDAQAVTPVIPDEVIGDDSGASGEGIQL
;
A
#
# COMPACT_ATOMS: atom_id res chain seq x y z
N GLU A 1 -28.50 7.98 11.26
CA GLU A 1 -28.14 8.78 10.08
C GLU A 1 -27.07 8.04 9.29
N TYR A 2 -27.05 8.16 7.97
CA TYR A 2 -25.99 7.61 7.13
C TYR A 2 -25.04 8.73 6.73
N ILE A 3 -23.75 8.53 6.95
CA ILE A 3 -22.73 9.55 6.72
C ILE A 3 -21.87 9.12 5.52
N PRO A 4 -21.81 9.92 4.44
CA PRO A 4 -20.91 9.62 3.32
C PRO A 4 -19.45 9.90 3.70
N ALA A 5 -18.54 9.17 3.04
CA ALA A 5 -17.11 9.43 3.01
C ALA A 5 -16.66 9.40 1.55
N THR A 6 -15.81 10.35 1.16
CA THR A 6 -15.22 10.38 -0.18
C THR A 6 -14.06 9.39 -0.27
N ASP A 7 -13.67 9.05 -1.51
CA ASP A 7 -12.51 8.21 -1.77
C ASP A 7 -11.25 8.78 -1.11
N ASP A 8 -11.00 10.09 -1.20
CA ASP A 8 -9.84 10.72 -0.56
C ASP A 8 -9.89 10.55 0.97
N GLU A 9 -11.04 10.80 1.61
CA GLU A 9 -11.16 10.61 3.06
C GLU A 9 -10.89 9.16 3.48
N ALA A 10 -11.39 8.19 2.72
CA ALA A 10 -11.12 6.78 2.94
C ALA A 10 -9.63 6.46 2.76
N MET A 11 -8.99 6.98 1.71
CA MET A 11 -7.56 6.79 1.47
C MET A 11 -6.71 7.39 2.59
N GLN A 12 -7.02 8.62 3.04
CA GLN A 12 -6.31 9.24 4.17
C GLN A 12 -6.50 8.43 5.46
N ALA A 13 -7.71 7.92 5.71
CA ALA A 13 -7.97 7.08 6.88
C ALA A 13 -7.20 5.74 6.82
N LEU A 14 -7.15 5.10 5.64
CA LEU A 14 -6.33 3.90 5.40
C LEU A 14 -4.86 4.17 5.74
N ARG A 15 -4.31 5.26 5.19
CA ARG A 15 -2.91 5.66 5.42
C ARG A 15 -2.65 5.97 6.89
N LEU A 16 -3.58 6.63 7.55
CA LEU A 16 -3.47 6.96 8.97
C LEU A 16 -3.36 5.68 9.81
N LEU A 17 -4.33 4.76 9.69
CA LEU A 17 -4.34 3.52 10.46
C LEU A 17 -3.09 2.67 10.19
N SER A 18 -2.68 2.59 8.93
CA SER A 18 -1.48 1.85 8.53
C SER A 18 -0.22 2.41 9.17
N ARG A 19 -0.11 3.74 9.27
CA ARG A 19 1.08 4.39 9.83
C ARG A 19 1.11 4.43 11.35
N THR A 20 -0.05 4.51 12.01
CA THR A 20 -0.10 4.64 13.47
C THR A 20 -0.20 3.30 14.16
N GLU A 21 -0.99 2.37 13.63
CA GLU A 21 -1.29 1.08 14.26
C GLU A 21 -0.68 -0.13 13.54
N GLY A 22 -0.08 0.08 12.36
CA GLY A 22 0.49 -1.02 11.55
C GLY A 22 -0.57 -1.95 10.96
N ILE A 23 -1.83 -1.53 10.93
CA ILE A 23 -2.95 -2.29 10.35
C ILE A 23 -3.28 -1.69 8.99
N ILE A 24 -3.20 -2.50 7.93
CA ILE A 24 -3.60 -2.10 6.57
C ILE A 24 -5.05 -2.56 6.34
N PRO A 25 -6.05 -1.68 6.46
CA PRO A 25 -7.45 -2.04 6.29
C PRO A 25 -7.80 -2.18 4.80
N ALA A 26 -8.87 -2.94 4.51
CA ALA A 26 -9.51 -2.85 3.19
C ALA A 26 -10.03 -1.42 2.94
N ILE A 27 -10.08 -0.98 1.67
CA ILE A 27 -10.57 0.37 1.32
C ILE A 27 -12.02 0.57 1.79
N GLU A 28 -12.86 -0.46 1.74
CA GLU A 28 -14.24 -0.39 2.25
C GLU A 28 -14.28 -0.19 3.78
N SER A 29 -13.35 -0.79 4.52
CA SER A 29 -13.20 -0.56 5.96
C SER A 29 -12.71 0.86 6.26
N ALA A 30 -11.86 1.42 5.40
CA ALA A 30 -11.34 2.76 5.56
C ALA A 30 -12.43 3.84 5.43
N HIS A 31 -13.51 3.59 4.68
CA HIS A 31 -14.69 4.47 4.65
C HIS A 31 -15.37 4.58 6.02
N ALA A 32 -15.51 3.45 6.73
CA ALA A 32 -16.06 3.45 8.08
C ALA A 32 -15.15 4.20 9.05
N LEU A 33 -13.82 4.04 8.89
CA LEU A 33 -12.85 4.76 9.71
C LEU A 33 -12.87 6.27 9.47
N ALA A 34 -13.00 6.73 8.23
CA ALA A 34 -13.14 8.15 7.90
C ALA A 34 -14.33 8.78 8.63
N GLY A 35 -15.50 8.11 8.63
CA GLY A 35 -16.66 8.54 9.41
C GLY A 35 -16.40 8.53 10.92
N ALA A 36 -15.78 7.46 11.43
CA ALA A 36 -15.46 7.33 12.84
C ALA A 36 -14.52 8.44 13.36
N LEU A 37 -13.55 8.89 12.56
CA LEU A 37 -12.66 10.00 12.92
C LEU A 37 -13.42 11.32 13.10
N ARG A 38 -14.38 11.62 12.22
CA ARG A 38 -15.23 12.82 12.36
C ARG A 38 -16.12 12.74 13.60
N ILE A 39 -16.73 11.59 13.85
CA ILE A 39 -17.58 11.37 15.03
C ILE A 39 -16.73 11.45 16.31
N GLY A 40 -15.53 10.89 16.31
CA GLY A 40 -14.62 10.93 17.47
C GLY A 40 -14.24 12.34 17.87
N GLN A 41 -14.01 13.23 16.90
CA GLN A 41 -13.78 14.65 17.17
C GLN A 41 -14.98 15.34 17.83
N GLN A 42 -16.21 14.96 17.48
CA GLN A 42 -17.44 15.49 18.06
C GLN A 42 -17.71 14.96 19.47
N LEU A 43 -17.43 13.68 19.72
CA LEU A 43 -17.56 13.08 21.05
C LEU A 43 -16.52 13.62 22.04
N GLY A 44 -15.34 14.01 21.54
CA GLY A 44 -14.26 14.55 22.35
C GLY A 44 -13.47 13.48 23.12
N PRO A 45 -12.51 13.91 23.95
CA PRO A 45 -11.65 13.00 24.71
C PRO A 45 -12.47 12.07 25.62
N GLY A 46 -12.25 10.75 25.49
CA GLY A 46 -12.96 9.73 26.27
C GLY A 46 -14.19 9.13 25.57
N GLY A 47 -14.59 9.64 24.40
CA GLY A 47 -15.59 8.99 23.56
C GLY A 47 -15.15 7.59 23.10
N VAL A 48 -16.07 6.63 23.11
CA VAL A 48 -15.81 5.25 22.68
C VAL A 48 -16.58 4.96 21.40
N ILE A 49 -15.86 4.56 20.36
CA ILE A 49 -16.42 4.15 19.06
C ILE A 49 -15.91 2.75 18.74
N VAL A 50 -16.82 1.86 18.35
CA VAL A 50 -16.46 0.54 17.83
C VAL A 50 -16.58 0.57 16.31
N VAL A 51 -15.49 0.25 15.62
CA VAL A 51 -15.43 0.17 14.16
C VAL A 51 -15.17 -1.27 13.75
N CYS A 52 -15.97 -1.80 12.83
CA CYS A 52 -15.74 -3.10 12.23
C CYS A 52 -14.77 -2.97 11.06
N LEU A 53 -13.57 -3.56 11.16
CA LEU A 53 -12.67 -3.75 10.04
C LEU A 53 -13.10 -5.02 9.29
N SER A 54 -13.95 -4.86 8.29
CA SER A 54 -14.56 -5.95 7.54
C SER A 54 -13.55 -6.79 6.74
N GLY A 55 -12.37 -6.23 6.45
CA GLY A 55 -11.34 -6.91 5.68
C GLY A 55 -9.95 -6.30 5.80
N ARG A 56 -8.98 -7.04 5.29
CA ARG A 56 -7.57 -6.67 5.17
C ARG A 56 -7.27 -6.03 3.81
N GLY A 57 -6.33 -5.09 3.77
CA GLY A 57 -6.01 -4.30 2.58
C GLY A 57 -5.06 -4.94 1.57
N ASP A 58 -4.70 -6.23 1.70
CA ASP A 58 -3.74 -6.87 0.77
C ASP A 58 -4.15 -6.75 -0.70
N LYS A 59 -5.46 -6.83 -0.98
CA LYS A 59 -6.01 -6.72 -2.34
C LYS A 59 -6.00 -5.29 -2.87
N ASP A 60 -5.90 -4.31 -1.98
CA ASP A 60 -6.02 -2.88 -2.28
C ASP A 60 -4.65 -2.20 -2.39
N MET A 61 -3.56 -2.92 -2.12
CA MET A 61 -2.21 -2.35 -2.07
C MET A 61 -1.78 -1.72 -3.39
N ASP A 62 -2.16 -2.28 -4.53
CA ASP A 62 -1.84 -1.69 -5.84
C ASP A 62 -2.58 -0.36 -6.05
N THR A 63 -3.86 -0.31 -5.70
CA THR A 63 -4.66 0.92 -5.72
C THR A 63 -4.08 1.98 -4.80
N ALA A 64 -3.74 1.60 -3.56
CA ALA A 64 -3.14 2.50 -2.59
C ALA A 64 -1.76 3.00 -3.03
N ALA A 65 -0.91 2.12 -3.58
CA ALA A 65 0.40 2.48 -4.07
C ALA A 65 0.32 3.48 -5.23
N ARG A 66 -0.60 3.30 -6.19
CA ARG A 66 -0.82 4.30 -7.25
C ARG A 66 -1.36 5.61 -6.70
N TYR A 67 -2.34 5.54 -5.80
CA TYR A 67 -2.97 6.75 -5.24
C TYR A 67 -1.96 7.62 -4.48
N PHE A 68 -1.05 7.01 -3.72
CA PHE A 68 -0.04 7.71 -2.94
C PHE A 68 1.30 7.86 -3.68
N GLU A 69 1.36 7.54 -4.97
CA GLU A 69 2.58 7.63 -5.80
C GLU A 69 3.78 6.91 -5.18
N LEU A 70 3.55 5.71 -4.63
CA LEU A 70 4.57 4.93 -3.92
C LEU A 70 5.43 4.05 -4.83
N TYR A 71 5.16 4.03 -6.14
CA TYR A 71 6.01 3.32 -7.10
C TYR A 71 7.22 4.15 -7.49
N ASP A 72 8.41 3.55 -7.44
CA ASP A 72 9.64 4.20 -7.90
C ASP A 72 9.58 4.46 -9.41
N ALA A 73 9.78 5.71 -9.81
CA ALA A 73 9.84 6.11 -11.23
C ALA A 73 10.95 5.40 -12.03
N GLN A 74 11.89 4.72 -11.37
CA GLN A 74 13.05 4.06 -11.98
C GLN A 74 12.94 2.52 -12.02
N ALA A 75 11.87 1.92 -11.49
CA ALA A 75 11.72 0.45 -11.45
C ALA A 75 11.08 -0.15 -12.72
N VAL A 76 10.79 0.65 -13.75
CA VAL A 76 10.28 0.17 -15.04
C VAL A 76 11.46 -0.13 -15.96
N THR A 77 12.11 -1.28 -15.76
CA THR A 77 12.91 -1.86 -16.85
C THR A 77 11.93 -2.40 -17.89
N PRO A 78 11.98 -1.97 -19.17
CA PRO A 78 11.16 -2.59 -20.19
C PRO A 78 11.61 -4.05 -20.30
N VAL A 79 10.71 -4.99 -20.04
CA VAL A 79 10.93 -6.39 -20.41
C VAL A 79 10.84 -6.44 -21.94
N ILE A 80 11.99 -6.44 -22.59
CA ILE A 80 12.09 -6.74 -24.03
C ILE A 80 11.91 -8.26 -24.16
N PRO A 81 10.84 -8.76 -24.82
CA PRO A 81 10.73 -10.17 -25.13
C PRO A 81 11.73 -10.51 -26.25
N ASP A 82 12.49 -11.58 -26.03
CA ASP A 82 13.50 -12.16 -26.94
C ASP A 82 14.89 -11.51 -26.98
N GLU A 83 15.67 -11.73 -25.91
CA GLU A 83 17.08 -12.09 -26.09
C GLU A 83 17.30 -13.49 -25.51
N VAL A 84 17.50 -14.44 -26.43
CA VAL A 84 17.84 -15.82 -26.15
C VAL A 84 19.18 -15.84 -25.40
N ILE A 85 19.19 -16.30 -24.16
CA ILE A 85 20.43 -16.65 -23.45
C ILE A 85 21.04 -17.82 -24.21
N GLY A 86 22.04 -17.52 -25.04
CA GLY A 86 22.96 -18.51 -25.59
C GLY A 86 23.86 -19.03 -24.46
N ASP A 87 23.74 -20.32 -24.18
CA ASP A 87 24.73 -21.11 -23.48
C ASP A 87 26.09 -21.01 -24.20
N ASP A 88 27.13 -20.53 -23.51
CA ASP A 88 28.49 -20.97 -23.84
C ASP A 88 29.34 -21.12 -22.57
N SER A 89 29.50 -22.39 -22.21
CA SER A 89 30.56 -22.93 -21.38
C SER A 89 31.96 -22.53 -21.86
N GLY A 90 32.70 -21.77 -21.05
CA GLY A 90 34.08 -21.41 -21.36
C GLY A 90 34.94 -21.19 -20.11
N ALA A 91 35.30 -22.28 -19.44
CA ALA A 91 36.37 -22.25 -18.44
C ALA A 91 37.71 -21.89 -19.10
N SER A 92 38.40 -20.88 -18.58
CA SER A 92 39.88 -20.85 -18.56
C SER A 92 40.35 -19.87 -17.48
N GLY A 93 41.04 -20.41 -16.48
CA GLY A 93 41.92 -19.65 -15.60
C GLY A 93 43.35 -19.72 -16.13
N GLU A 94 44.10 -18.63 -15.95
CA GLU A 94 45.57 -18.47 -15.91
C GLU A 94 45.81 -16.95 -16.05
N GLY A 95 46.66 -16.24 -15.32
CA GLY A 95 47.60 -16.54 -14.25
C GLY A 95 48.10 -15.22 -13.64
N ILE A 96 48.67 -15.32 -12.43
CA ILE A 96 49.32 -14.24 -11.67
C ILE A 96 50.63 -13.83 -12.36
N GLN A 97 50.94 -12.53 -12.37
CA GLN A 97 52.28 -12.05 -12.70
C GLN A 97 52.82 -11.15 -11.58
N LEU A 98 54.06 -11.46 -11.20
CA LEU A 98 54.89 -10.89 -10.12
C LEU A 98 55.08 -9.38 -10.21
#